data_AF-A0A9D4HEE3-F1
#
_entry.id   AF-A0A9D4HEE3-F1
#
_cell.length_a   1.000
_cell.length_b   1.000
_cell.length_c   1.000
_cell.angle_alpha   90.00
_cell.angle_beta   90.00
_cell.angle_gamma   90.00
#
_symmetry.space_group_name_H-M   'P 1'
#
loop_
_entity.id
_entity.type
_entity.pdbx_description
1 polymer ?
#
loop_
_entity_poly.entity_id
_entity_poly.type
_entity_poly.pdbx_seq_one_letter_code
_entity_poly.pdbx_strand_id
1 'polypeptide(L)'
;MLSDISGLLDRVANKSKRLINNTITNLAECWMHMRTKFDGGKVYNLCNRGSWHTRCYGGCLRKNVGPQWSPTVWKQVTDSSPGYHFIKLYEERDKQLTLSNQSKSKPQAQSNRWKRKVSTANESTSKSAKSSYGNEAIQCEDDVDASVLNTKCDQFMSHHINISNDTINAITTLTEDQSNSQVWHQERRNRITASNLGLILKWKTSISVKNIVEQLLYKTVRGNEFTPFGLQQERNTIHE
;
A
#
# COMPACT_ATOMS: atom_id res chain seq x y z
N MET A 1 35.32 -13.54 3.07
CA MET A 1 34.41 -12.45 2.65
C MET A 1 33.34 -12.93 1.67
N LEU A 2 33.69 -13.40 0.46
CA LEU A 2 32.71 -13.99 -0.47
C LEU A 2 32.11 -15.32 0.02
N SER A 3 32.92 -16.15 0.70
CA SER A 3 32.46 -17.37 1.38
C SER A 3 31.41 -17.08 2.46
N ASP A 4 31.61 -16.03 3.24
CA ASP A 4 30.72 -15.64 4.33
C ASP A 4 29.40 -15.09 3.79
N ILE A 5 29.47 -14.35 2.67
CA ILE A 5 28.30 -13.86 1.93
C ILE A 5 27.51 -15.04 1.34
N SER A 6 28.19 -16.05 0.79
CA SER A 6 27.52 -17.25 0.25
C SER A 6 26.72 -17.99 1.31
N GLY A 7 27.29 -18.16 2.52
CA GLY A 7 26.59 -18.81 3.63
C GLY A 7 25.38 -18.01 4.14
N LEU A 8 25.42 -16.68 4.04
CA LEU A 8 24.27 -15.81 4.35
C LEU A 8 23.18 -15.93 3.27
N LEU A 9 23.55 -15.90 2.00
CA LEU A 9 22.63 -16.06 0.87
C LEU A 9 21.94 -17.43 0.91
N ASP A 10 22.68 -18.51 1.17
CA ASP A 10 22.11 -19.85 1.32
C ASP A 10 21.13 -19.93 2.49
N ARG A 11 21.43 -19.27 3.62
CA ARG A 11 20.50 -19.22 4.75
C ARG A 11 19.22 -18.46 4.42
N VAL A 12 19.32 -17.38 3.64
CA VAL A 12 18.15 -16.60 3.18
C VAL A 12 17.34 -17.41 2.18
N ALA A 13 17.98 -18.01 1.18
CA ALA A 13 17.35 -18.85 0.17
C ALA A 13 16.63 -20.06 0.81
N ASN A 14 17.28 -20.74 1.76
CA ASN A 14 16.69 -21.86 2.49
C ASN A 14 15.51 -21.45 3.38
N LYS A 15 15.50 -20.21 3.89
CA LYS A 15 14.41 -19.68 4.72
C LYS A 15 13.37 -18.88 3.93
N SER A 16 13.53 -18.72 2.62
CA SER A 16 12.62 -17.96 1.74
C SER A 16 11.17 -18.46 1.81
N LYS A 17 10.96 -19.78 1.91
CA LYS A 17 9.64 -20.41 2.10
C LYS A 17 8.92 -19.93 3.36
N ARG A 18 9.67 -19.49 4.39
CA ARG A 18 9.09 -18.94 5.62
C ARG A 18 8.51 -17.53 5.40
N LEU A 19 9.06 -16.77 4.46
CA LEU A 19 8.53 -15.46 4.04
C LEU A 19 7.20 -15.63 3.32
N ILE A 20 7.10 -16.65 2.45
CA ILE A 20 5.87 -16.98 1.71
C ILE A 20 4.73 -17.34 2.68
N ASN A 21 5.02 -18.16 3.69
CA ASN A 21 4.01 -18.58 4.68
C ASN A 21 3.81 -17.57 5.82
N ASN A 22 4.48 -16.41 5.79
CA ASN A 22 4.53 -15.45 6.90
C ASN A 22 4.81 -16.13 8.27
N THR A 23 5.61 -17.20 8.25
CA THR A 23 6.05 -17.94 9.45
C THR A 23 7.29 -17.23 10.01
N ILE A 24 7.06 -15.97 10.36
CA ILE A 24 8.07 -15.13 10.96
C ILE A 24 8.30 -15.58 12.40
N THR A 25 9.57 -15.47 12.82
CA THR A 25 10.02 -15.49 14.22
C THR A 25 9.27 -14.48 15.09
N ASN A 26 8.37 -13.67 14.53
CA ASN A 26 7.47 -12.72 15.16
C ASN A 26 6.83 -13.18 16.46
N LEU A 27 6.43 -14.46 16.63
CA LEU A 27 5.93 -14.89 17.94
C LEU A 27 7.04 -14.95 19.00
N ALA A 28 8.19 -15.53 18.65
CA ALA A 28 9.37 -15.57 19.53
C ALA A 28 9.97 -14.17 19.73
N GLU A 29 10.01 -13.34 18.70
CA GLU A 29 10.48 -11.95 18.74
C GLU A 29 9.51 -11.05 19.52
N CYS A 30 8.20 -11.16 19.31
CA CYS A 30 7.20 -10.49 20.14
C CYS A 30 7.31 -10.93 21.59
N TRP A 31 7.52 -12.23 21.82
CA TRP A 31 7.72 -12.76 23.15
C TRP A 31 8.96 -12.15 23.81
N MET A 32 10.11 -12.18 23.12
CA MET A 32 11.35 -11.57 23.59
C MET A 32 11.19 -10.06 23.77
N HIS A 33 10.40 -9.38 22.94
CA HIS A 33 10.08 -7.97 23.10
C HIS A 33 9.25 -7.70 24.36
N MET A 34 8.25 -8.53 24.67
CA MET A 34 7.49 -8.41 25.91
C MET A 34 8.36 -8.70 27.13
N ARG A 35 9.16 -9.75 27.07
CA ARG A 35 10.09 -10.18 28.13
C ARG A 35 11.14 -9.11 28.45
N THR A 36 11.75 -8.51 27.44
CA THR A 36 12.77 -7.46 27.63
C THR A 36 12.26 -6.22 28.36
N LYS A 37 10.95 -5.93 28.33
CA LYS A 37 10.34 -4.89 29.16
C LYS A 37 10.35 -5.23 30.65
N PHE A 38 10.20 -6.52 30.99
CA PHE A 38 10.30 -7.01 32.36
C PHE A 38 11.74 -7.07 32.85
N ASP A 39 12.69 -7.28 31.94
CA ASP A 39 14.12 -7.28 32.30
C ASP A 39 14.68 -5.89 32.59
N GLY A 40 13.94 -4.81 32.30
CA GLY A 40 14.43 -3.42 32.39
C GLY A 40 15.17 -2.94 31.13
N GLY A 41 15.12 -3.71 30.04
CA GLY A 41 15.80 -3.40 28.78
C GLY A 41 17.32 -3.28 28.93
N LYS A 42 17.96 -2.45 28.07
CA LYS A 42 19.39 -2.16 28.16
C LYS A 42 19.78 -1.29 29.37
N VAL A 43 18.81 -0.63 30.01
CA VAL A 43 19.06 0.41 31.03
C VAL A 43 19.39 -0.21 32.39
N TYR A 44 18.71 -1.29 32.76
CA TYR A 44 18.98 -2.03 33.98
C TYR A 44 19.10 -3.51 33.64
N ASN A 45 20.29 -4.10 33.71
CA ASN A 45 20.45 -5.54 33.47
C ASN A 45 20.04 -6.33 34.72
N LEU A 46 18.75 -6.59 34.87
CA LEU A 46 18.22 -7.34 36.02
C LEU A 46 18.40 -8.87 35.87
N CYS A 47 19.03 -9.35 34.79
CA CYS A 47 19.12 -10.77 34.44
C CYS A 47 19.94 -11.63 35.43
N ASN A 48 20.81 -11.03 36.25
CA ASN A 48 21.83 -11.76 37.01
C ASN A 48 21.37 -12.40 38.34
N ARG A 49 20.12 -12.25 38.78
CA ARG A 49 19.67 -12.75 40.11
C ARG A 49 18.35 -13.50 40.06
N GLY A 50 18.35 -14.82 39.80
CA GLY A 50 17.22 -15.77 40.03
C GLY A 50 15.84 -15.44 39.41
N SER A 51 15.71 -14.29 38.78
CA SER A 51 14.46 -13.61 38.43
C SER A 51 14.09 -13.80 36.97
N TRP A 52 14.90 -14.55 36.22
CA TRP A 52 14.64 -14.88 34.83
C TRP A 52 13.30 -15.60 34.66
N HIS A 53 13.10 -16.69 35.42
CA HIS A 53 11.86 -17.47 35.38
C HIS A 53 10.65 -16.62 35.77
N THR A 54 10.75 -15.86 36.87
CA THR A 54 9.69 -14.96 37.34
C THR A 54 9.31 -13.91 36.30
N ARG A 55 10.28 -13.34 35.56
CA ARG A 55 10.01 -12.37 34.49
C ARG A 55 9.41 -13.02 33.24
N CYS A 56 9.83 -14.24 32.91
CA CYS A 56 9.17 -15.03 31.87
C CYS A 56 7.70 -15.29 32.25
N TYR A 57 7.42 -15.67 33.50
CA TYR A 57 6.04 -15.85 33.98
C TYR A 57 5.25 -14.55 33.97
N GLY A 58 5.83 -13.43 34.43
CA GLY A 58 5.19 -12.12 34.36
C GLY A 58 4.89 -11.65 32.92
N GLY A 59 5.79 -11.93 31.98
CA GLY A 59 5.57 -11.72 30.55
C GLY A 59 4.40 -12.55 30.01
N CYS A 60 4.27 -13.79 30.48
CA CYS A 60 3.20 -14.72 30.08
C CYS A 60 1.84 -14.22 30.59
N LEU A 61 1.78 -13.87 31.88
CA LEU A 61 0.58 -13.29 32.51
C LEU A 61 0.15 -12.00 31.80
N ARG A 62 1.10 -11.12 31.45
CA ARG A 62 0.79 -9.91 30.68
C ARG A 62 0.19 -10.20 29.31
N LYS A 63 0.65 -11.26 28.63
CA LYS A 63 0.16 -11.63 27.29
C LYS A 63 -1.23 -12.26 27.35
N ASN A 64 -1.48 -13.10 28.34
CA ASN A 64 -2.72 -13.88 28.45
C ASN A 64 -3.84 -13.11 29.15
N VAL A 65 -3.52 -12.43 30.25
CA VAL A 65 -4.51 -11.76 31.12
C VAL A 65 -4.58 -10.25 30.85
N GLY A 66 -3.56 -9.68 30.20
CA GLY A 66 -3.48 -8.24 29.96
C GLY A 66 -2.88 -7.47 31.14
N PRO A 67 -2.59 -6.17 31.00
CA PRO A 67 -1.79 -5.38 31.95
C PRO A 67 -2.25 -5.43 33.42
N GLN A 68 -3.56 -5.56 33.67
CA GLN A 68 -4.14 -5.58 35.03
C GLN A 68 -3.70 -6.75 35.91
N TRP A 69 -3.08 -7.80 35.33
CA TRP A 69 -2.63 -8.97 36.09
C TRP A 69 -1.75 -8.60 37.29
N SER A 70 -0.87 -7.60 37.16
CA SER A 70 0.13 -7.30 38.19
C SER A 70 -0.48 -6.63 39.43
N PRO A 71 -1.30 -5.57 39.32
CA PRO A 71 -2.04 -5.04 40.47
C PRO A 71 -2.97 -6.05 41.14
N THR A 72 -3.64 -6.91 40.35
CA THR A 72 -4.55 -7.93 40.88
C THR A 72 -3.80 -8.97 41.71
N VAL A 73 -2.71 -9.52 41.17
CA VAL A 73 -1.88 -10.50 41.89
C VAL A 73 -1.26 -9.88 43.14
N TRP A 74 -0.77 -8.64 43.06
CA TRP A 74 -0.22 -7.95 44.23
C TRP A 74 -1.27 -7.87 45.35
N LYS A 75 -2.46 -7.35 45.04
CA LYS A 75 -3.55 -7.22 46.02
C LYS A 75 -3.94 -8.56 46.65
N GLN A 76 -3.91 -9.65 45.87
CA GLN A 76 -4.21 -11.01 46.35
C GLN A 76 -3.12 -11.62 47.22
N VAL A 77 -1.85 -11.29 46.97
CA VAL A 77 -0.71 -11.88 47.69
C VAL A 77 -0.37 -11.11 48.96
N THR A 78 -0.53 -9.77 48.94
CA THR A 78 -0.11 -8.91 50.05
C THR A 78 -1.28 -8.40 50.89
N ASP A 79 -2.52 -8.80 50.58
CA ASP A 79 -3.78 -8.30 51.16
C ASP A 79 -3.89 -6.76 51.23
N SER A 80 -3.08 -6.09 50.43
CA SER A 80 -2.90 -4.64 50.44
C SER A 80 -2.81 -4.14 49.01
N SER A 81 -3.47 -3.02 48.74
CA SER A 81 -3.47 -2.45 47.40
C SER A 81 -2.11 -1.84 47.09
N PRO A 82 -1.58 -2.00 45.86
CA PRO A 82 -0.44 -1.22 45.40
C PRO A 82 -0.70 0.28 45.50
N GLY A 83 0.36 1.10 45.53
CA GLY A 83 0.22 2.55 45.54
C GLY A 83 -0.55 3.09 44.32
N TYR A 84 -1.23 4.23 44.51
CA TYR A 84 -2.10 4.86 43.50
C TYR A 84 -1.44 4.99 42.12
N HIS A 85 -0.20 5.49 42.05
CA HIS A 85 0.52 5.67 40.79
C HIS A 85 0.74 4.36 40.03
N PHE A 86 0.98 3.27 40.76
CA PHE A 86 1.17 1.95 40.17
C PHE A 86 -0.13 1.47 39.52
N ILE A 87 -1.25 1.54 40.25
CA ILE A 87 -2.57 1.15 39.75
C ILE A 87 -2.93 1.96 38.49
N LYS A 88 -2.83 3.30 38.58
CA LYS A 88 -3.15 4.21 37.46
C LYS A 88 -2.35 3.91 36.20
N LEU A 89 -1.05 3.62 36.34
CA LEU A 89 -0.18 3.30 35.21
C LEU A 89 -0.59 1.99 34.52
N TYR A 90 -1.09 1.00 35.26
CA TYR A 90 -1.59 -0.24 34.66
C TYR A 90 -2.99 -0.09 34.06
N GLU A 91 -3.85 0.76 34.62
CA GLU A 91 -5.13 1.15 34.02
C GLU A 91 -4.95 1.88 32.69
N GLU A 92 -4.02 2.82 32.60
CA GLU A 92 -3.71 3.51 31.35
C GLU A 92 -3.20 2.53 30.27
N ARG A 93 -2.37 1.57 30.67
CA ARG A 93 -1.87 0.52 29.75
C ARG A 93 -2.97 -0.40 29.26
N ASP A 94 -3.93 -0.73 30.12
CA ASP A 94 -5.07 -1.56 29.76
C ASP A 94 -6.02 -0.85 28.79
N LYS A 95 -6.27 0.45 29.01
CA LYS A 95 -6.99 1.32 28.07
C LYS A 95 -6.29 1.37 26.71
N GLN A 96 -4.97 1.56 26.69
CA GLN A 96 -4.18 1.56 25.45
C GLN A 96 -4.27 0.24 24.68
N LEU A 97 -4.19 -0.90 25.39
CA LEU A 97 -4.32 -2.22 24.77
C LEU A 97 -5.71 -2.40 24.15
N THR A 98 -6.76 -2.02 24.87
CA THR A 98 -8.15 -2.09 24.39
C THR A 98 -8.36 -1.26 23.12
N LEU A 99 -7.90 0.00 23.12
CA LEU A 99 -7.94 0.88 21.95
C LEU A 99 -7.11 0.33 20.77
N SER A 100 -5.95 -0.26 21.04
CA SER A 100 -5.15 -0.91 20.00
C SER A 100 -5.85 -2.12 19.39
N ASN A 101 -6.57 -2.92 20.17
CA ASN A 101 -7.28 -4.09 19.66
C ASN A 101 -8.53 -3.68 18.87
N GLN A 102 -9.27 -2.68 19.35
CA GLN A 102 -10.41 -2.10 18.63
C GLN A 102 -10.03 -1.45 17.29
N SER A 103 -8.83 -0.86 17.21
CA SER A 103 -8.33 -0.30 15.95
C SER A 103 -7.80 -1.36 14.98
N LYS A 104 -7.40 -2.54 15.47
CA LYS A 104 -6.99 -3.70 14.66
C LYS A 104 -8.16 -4.51 14.12
N SER A 105 -9.27 -4.57 14.84
CA SER A 105 -10.45 -5.35 14.44
C SER A 105 -11.29 -4.72 13.31
N LYS A 106 -10.96 -3.51 12.86
CA LYS A 106 -11.71 -2.78 11.82
C LYS A 106 -10.82 -2.44 10.63
N PRO A 107 -10.58 -3.37 9.68
CA PRO A 107 -9.76 -3.13 8.48
C PRO A 107 -10.25 -1.92 7.67
N GLN A 108 -11.56 -1.75 7.56
CA GLN A 108 -12.21 -0.60 6.93
C GLN A 108 -11.82 0.72 7.60
N ALA A 109 -11.76 0.75 8.94
CA ALA A 109 -11.39 1.94 9.70
C ALA A 109 -9.91 2.27 9.56
N GLN A 110 -9.04 1.27 9.43
CA GLN A 110 -7.61 1.46 9.14
C GLN A 110 -7.39 2.05 7.75
N SER A 111 -8.02 1.46 6.73
CA SER A 111 -8.03 2.00 5.36
C SER A 111 -8.56 3.43 5.34
N ASN A 112 -9.69 3.71 6.01
CA ASN A 112 -10.28 5.03 6.04
C ASN A 112 -9.43 6.06 6.82
N ARG A 113 -8.69 5.61 7.84
CA ARG A 113 -7.74 6.47 8.58
C ARG A 113 -6.53 6.80 7.71
N TRP A 114 -5.99 5.83 6.96
CA TRP A 114 -4.91 6.08 6.00
C TRP A 114 -5.37 7.03 4.89
N LYS A 115 -6.52 6.76 4.28
CA LYS A 115 -7.13 7.61 3.26
C LYS A 115 -7.36 9.04 3.75
N ARG A 116 -7.90 9.21 4.98
CA ARG A 116 -8.02 10.53 5.60
C ARG A 116 -6.68 11.21 5.82
N LYS A 117 -5.68 10.48 6.35
CA LYS A 117 -4.34 11.01 6.57
C LYS A 117 -3.69 11.49 5.28
N VAL A 118 -3.87 10.76 4.18
CA VAL A 118 -3.37 11.14 2.85
C VAL A 118 -4.19 12.27 2.25
N SER A 119 -5.52 12.27 2.38
CA SER A 119 -6.37 13.32 1.83
C SER A 119 -6.20 14.67 2.53
N THR A 120 -5.84 14.66 3.81
CA THR A 120 -5.50 15.86 4.59
C THR A 120 -4.00 16.08 4.72
N ALA A 121 -3.18 15.30 4.03
CA ALA A 121 -1.75 15.54 3.97
C ALA A 121 -1.52 16.74 3.04
N ASN A 122 -1.53 17.93 3.63
CA ASN A 122 -0.96 19.09 3.00
C ASN A 122 0.57 18.97 2.98
N GLU A 123 1.20 19.74 2.11
CA GLU A 123 2.65 19.87 2.07
C GLU A 123 3.20 20.22 3.47
N SER A 124 4.27 19.52 3.88
CA SER A 124 4.89 19.76 5.18
C SER A 124 5.56 21.13 5.18
N THR A 125 4.97 22.10 5.87
CA THR A 125 5.51 23.47 5.98
C THR A 125 6.67 23.59 6.97
N SER A 126 7.10 22.47 7.57
CA SER A 126 8.17 22.46 8.58
C SER A 126 9.51 22.92 8.00
N LYS A 127 10.32 23.56 8.85
CA LYS A 127 11.65 24.07 8.48
C LYS A 127 12.58 22.97 7.97
N SER A 128 12.46 21.75 8.51
CA SER A 128 13.22 20.57 8.06
C SER A 128 12.77 20.06 6.69
N ALA A 129 11.47 20.07 6.40
CA ALA A 129 10.94 19.67 5.09
C ALA A 129 11.37 20.70 4.02
N LYS A 130 11.18 22.00 4.29
CA LYS A 130 11.64 23.09 3.43
C LYS A 130 13.16 23.06 3.21
N SER A 131 13.94 22.71 4.22
CA SER A 131 15.40 22.57 4.09
C SER A 131 15.83 21.36 3.27
N SER A 132 15.02 20.29 3.21
CA SER A 132 15.36 19.05 2.49
C SER A 132 14.98 19.11 1.01
N TYR A 133 13.88 19.80 0.69
CA TYR A 133 13.40 20.01 -0.68
C TYR A 133 13.84 21.36 -1.29
N GLY A 134 14.35 22.29 -0.46
CA GLY A 134 14.76 23.65 -0.86
C GLY A 134 13.65 24.69 -0.67
N ASN A 135 14.03 25.95 -0.43
CA ASN A 135 13.06 27.07 -0.40
C ASN A 135 12.37 27.30 -1.76
N GLU A 136 12.93 26.70 -2.82
CA GLU A 136 12.44 26.71 -4.20
C GLU A 136 12.02 25.30 -4.64
N ALA A 137 11.42 24.50 -3.76
CA ALA A 137 10.67 23.32 -4.20
C ALA A 137 9.46 23.82 -4.99
N ILE A 138 9.70 24.13 -6.27
CA ILE A 138 8.79 24.79 -7.18
C ILE A 138 7.47 24.00 -7.22
N GLN A 139 6.36 24.70 -6.99
CA GLN A 139 5.05 24.25 -7.46
C GLN A 139 5.22 23.87 -8.93
N CYS A 140 5.07 22.59 -9.27
CA CYS A 140 5.25 22.04 -10.62
C CYS A 140 4.89 23.09 -11.67
N GLU A 141 5.89 23.79 -12.21
CA GLU A 141 5.67 24.76 -13.27
C GLU A 141 5.18 23.97 -14.47
N ASP A 142 4.14 24.48 -15.13
CA ASP A 142 3.63 23.81 -16.32
C ASP A 142 4.77 23.76 -17.35
N ASP A 143 5.06 22.55 -17.86
CA ASP A 143 6.19 22.30 -18.78
C ASP A 143 6.12 23.16 -20.06
N VAL A 144 4.93 23.66 -20.40
CA VAL A 144 4.65 24.40 -21.63
C VAL A 144 3.61 25.48 -21.34
N ASP A 145 3.77 26.65 -21.93
CA ASP A 145 2.80 27.73 -21.86
C ASP A 145 1.43 27.33 -22.44
N ALA A 146 0.36 27.87 -21.86
CA ALA A 146 -1.02 27.54 -22.24
C ALA A 146 -1.33 27.83 -23.72
N SER A 147 -0.74 28.88 -24.31
CA SER A 147 -0.95 29.21 -25.72
C SER A 147 -0.37 28.15 -26.65
N VAL A 148 0.84 27.68 -26.34
CA VAL A 148 1.55 26.63 -27.08
C VAL A 148 0.82 25.30 -26.93
N LEU A 149 0.30 24.99 -25.74
CA LEU A 149 -0.50 23.79 -25.51
C LEU A 149 -1.76 23.79 -26.38
N ASN A 150 -2.51 24.88 -26.42
CA ASN A 150 -3.72 24.99 -27.26
C ASN A 150 -3.39 24.81 -28.75
N THR A 151 -2.31 25.42 -29.23
CA THR A 151 -1.88 25.26 -30.63
C THR A 151 -1.53 23.80 -30.95
N LYS A 152 -0.85 23.10 -30.03
CA LYS A 152 -0.55 21.66 -30.19
C LYS A 152 -1.82 20.81 -30.17
N CYS A 153 -2.80 21.14 -29.34
CA CYS A 153 -4.10 20.48 -29.32
C CYS A 153 -4.81 20.64 -30.67
N ASP A 154 -4.84 21.84 -31.24
CA ASP A 154 -5.48 22.11 -32.53
C ASP A 154 -4.77 21.37 -33.67
N GLN A 155 -3.44 21.35 -33.68
CA GLN A 155 -2.64 20.55 -34.61
C GLN A 155 -2.95 19.06 -34.50
N PHE A 156 -3.10 18.55 -33.28
CA PHE A 156 -3.44 17.15 -33.06
C PHE A 156 -4.85 16.82 -33.61
N MET A 157 -5.82 17.68 -33.34
CA MET A 157 -7.19 17.52 -33.84
C MET A 157 -7.24 17.54 -35.38
N SER A 158 -6.48 18.44 -36.02
CA SER A 158 -6.45 18.54 -37.48
C SER A 158 -5.71 17.39 -38.15
N HIS A 159 -4.57 16.95 -37.60
CA HIS A 159 -3.74 15.92 -38.23
C HIS A 159 -4.19 14.48 -37.94
N HIS A 160 -4.71 14.19 -36.75
CA HIS A 160 -4.99 12.82 -36.33
C HIS A 160 -6.48 12.49 -36.20
N ILE A 161 -7.35 13.48 -36.00
CA ILE A 161 -8.79 13.25 -35.78
C ILE A 161 -9.59 13.60 -37.04
N ASN A 162 -9.40 14.79 -37.59
CA ASN A 162 -10.12 15.28 -38.76
C ASN A 162 -9.43 14.86 -40.07
N ILE A 163 -9.34 13.55 -40.32
CA ILE A 163 -8.70 13.01 -41.53
C ILE A 163 -9.75 12.65 -42.61
N SER A 164 -9.33 12.58 -43.87
CA SER A 164 -10.22 12.29 -45.02
C SER A 164 -10.64 10.82 -45.08
N ASN A 165 -11.77 10.53 -45.72
CA ASN A 165 -12.29 9.16 -45.86
C ASN A 165 -11.29 8.20 -46.52
N ASP A 166 -10.46 8.67 -47.46
CA ASP A 166 -9.46 7.83 -48.12
C ASP A 166 -8.39 7.35 -47.14
N THR A 167 -7.95 8.22 -46.23
CA THR A 167 -7.00 7.84 -45.18
C THR A 167 -7.60 6.89 -44.15
N ILE A 168 -8.90 7.05 -43.84
CA ILE A 168 -9.63 6.14 -42.96
C ILE A 168 -9.64 4.72 -43.56
N ASN A 169 -9.90 4.62 -44.86
CA ASN A 169 -9.88 3.33 -45.56
C ASN A 169 -8.47 2.72 -45.56
N ALA A 170 -7.44 3.52 -45.82
CA ALA A 170 -6.05 3.06 -45.78
C ALA A 170 -5.64 2.55 -44.39
N ILE A 171 -6.00 3.29 -43.33
CA ILE A 171 -5.76 2.87 -41.94
C ILE A 171 -6.51 1.56 -41.63
N THR A 172 -7.75 1.43 -42.10
CA THR A 172 -8.56 0.23 -41.89
C THR A 172 -7.87 -1.00 -42.46
N THR A 173 -7.39 -0.92 -43.71
CA THR A 173 -6.65 -2.02 -44.36
C THR A 173 -5.32 -2.33 -43.64
N LEU A 174 -4.56 -1.31 -43.25
CA LEU A 174 -3.29 -1.49 -42.52
C LEU A 174 -3.45 -2.06 -41.09
N THR A 175 -4.68 -2.02 -40.56
CA THR A 175 -4.99 -2.44 -39.19
C THR A 175 -5.92 -3.67 -39.15
N GLU A 176 -6.09 -4.37 -40.27
CA GLU A 176 -6.85 -5.62 -40.37
C GLU A 176 -6.38 -6.69 -39.36
N ASP A 177 -5.06 -6.78 -39.14
CA ASP A 177 -4.46 -7.71 -38.18
C ASP A 177 -4.64 -7.29 -36.71
N GLN A 178 -5.35 -6.20 -36.45
CA GLN A 178 -5.71 -5.69 -35.13
C GLN A 178 -4.51 -5.64 -34.17
N SER A 179 -4.58 -6.37 -33.05
CA SER A 179 -3.55 -6.40 -32.01
C SER A 179 -2.18 -6.92 -32.47
N ASN A 180 -2.10 -7.59 -33.61
CA ASN A 180 -0.83 -8.04 -34.18
C ASN A 180 -0.14 -6.95 -35.03
N SER A 181 -0.87 -5.89 -35.43
CA SER A 181 -0.32 -4.77 -36.19
C SER A 181 0.22 -3.68 -35.24
N GLN A 182 1.47 -3.26 -35.46
CA GLN A 182 2.04 -2.13 -34.71
C GLN A 182 1.32 -0.81 -35.04
N VAL A 183 0.84 -0.65 -36.27
CA VAL A 183 0.08 0.53 -36.73
C VAL A 183 -1.22 0.65 -35.93
N TRP A 184 -1.90 -0.47 -35.67
CA TRP A 184 -3.11 -0.49 -34.85
C TRP A 184 -2.84 0.02 -33.43
N HIS A 185 -1.71 -0.36 -32.82
CA HIS A 185 -1.34 0.15 -31.49
C HIS A 185 -1.02 1.65 -31.49
N GLN A 186 -0.45 2.19 -32.57
CA GLN A 186 -0.17 3.62 -32.69
C GLN A 186 -1.46 4.42 -32.83
N GLU A 187 -2.34 4.03 -33.77
CA GLU A 187 -3.61 4.70 -33.99
C GLU A 187 -4.52 4.64 -32.76
N ARG A 188 -4.51 3.51 -32.03
CA ARG A 188 -5.31 3.35 -30.81
C ARG A 188 -4.86 4.24 -29.66
N ARG A 189 -3.58 4.63 -29.56
CA ARG A 189 -3.11 5.58 -28.54
C ARG A 189 -3.65 6.99 -28.75
N ASN A 190 -3.93 7.34 -30.00
CA ASN A 190 -4.42 8.66 -30.37
C ASN A 190 -5.94 8.81 -30.22
N ARG A 191 -6.66 7.70 -29.93
CA ARG A 191 -8.13 7.64 -30.05
C ARG A 191 -8.79 7.05 -28.80
N ILE A 192 -9.98 7.54 -28.50
CA ILE A 192 -10.86 6.92 -27.50
C ILE A 192 -11.56 5.73 -28.14
N THR A 193 -11.44 4.57 -27.50
CA THR A 193 -11.99 3.31 -28.01
C THR A 193 -13.40 3.06 -27.46
N ALA A 194 -14.25 2.37 -28.23
CA ALA A 194 -15.63 2.06 -27.83
C ALA A 194 -15.74 1.42 -26.43
N SER A 195 -14.82 0.52 -26.07
CA SER A 195 -14.78 -0.12 -24.74
C SER A 195 -14.59 0.86 -23.58
N ASN A 196 -13.99 2.03 -23.84
CA ASN A 196 -13.74 3.08 -22.84
C ASN A 196 -14.78 4.21 -22.91
N LEU A 197 -15.52 4.33 -24.01
CA LEU A 197 -16.50 5.40 -24.22
C LEU A 197 -17.57 5.44 -23.12
N GLY A 198 -18.06 4.26 -22.70
CA GLY A 198 -19.05 4.16 -21.62
C GLY A 198 -18.56 4.71 -20.28
N LEU A 199 -17.25 4.63 -19.99
CA LEU A 199 -16.67 5.20 -18.78
C LEU A 199 -16.68 6.73 -18.82
N ILE A 200 -16.42 7.30 -20.01
CA ILE A 200 -16.37 8.75 -20.23
C ILE A 200 -17.78 9.33 -20.17
N LEU A 201 -18.77 8.71 -20.83
CA LEU A 201 -20.15 9.18 -20.84
C LEU A 201 -20.82 9.15 -19.46
N LYS A 202 -20.45 8.18 -18.62
CA LYS A 202 -21.00 8.03 -17.26
C LYS A 202 -20.26 8.87 -16.21
N TRP A 203 -19.21 9.58 -16.62
CA TRP A 203 -18.41 10.37 -15.70
C TRP A 203 -19.20 11.58 -15.17
N LYS A 204 -18.96 11.91 -13.89
CA LYS A 204 -19.59 13.04 -13.22
C LYS A 204 -18.59 14.18 -13.13
N THR A 205 -19.01 15.39 -13.52
CA THR A 205 -18.19 16.61 -13.48
C THR A 205 -17.64 16.96 -12.09
N SER A 206 -18.23 16.44 -11.03
CA SER A 206 -17.77 16.61 -9.64
C SER A 206 -16.58 15.71 -9.25
N ILE A 207 -16.21 14.71 -10.06
CA ILE A 207 -15.13 13.77 -9.77
C ILE A 207 -13.92 14.16 -10.61
N SER A 208 -12.71 14.22 -10.04
CA SER A 208 -11.49 14.57 -10.81
C SER A 208 -11.28 13.70 -12.05
N VAL A 209 -10.96 14.35 -13.19
CA VAL A 209 -10.63 13.72 -14.48
C VAL A 209 -9.34 12.89 -14.42
N LYS A 210 -8.44 13.19 -13.48
CA LYS A 210 -7.09 12.62 -13.38
C LYS A 210 -7.09 11.09 -13.44
N ASN A 211 -7.97 10.44 -12.69
CA ASN A 211 -8.01 8.98 -12.62
C ASN A 211 -8.44 8.33 -13.95
N ILE A 212 -9.31 9.00 -14.71
CA ILE A 212 -9.76 8.51 -16.02
C ILE A 212 -8.61 8.66 -17.02
N VAL A 213 -7.95 9.82 -17.03
CA VAL A 213 -6.78 10.05 -17.90
C VAL A 213 -5.66 9.07 -17.60
N GLU A 214 -5.37 8.81 -16.33
CA GLU A 214 -4.38 7.81 -15.92
C GLU A 214 -4.75 6.40 -16.40
N GLN A 215 -6.03 6.04 -16.30
CA GLN A 215 -6.51 4.76 -16.83
C GLN A 215 -6.43 4.68 -18.36
N LEU A 216 -6.69 5.77 -19.08
CA LEU A 216 -6.62 5.78 -20.55
C LEU A 216 -5.17 5.70 -21.04
N LEU A 217 -4.24 6.38 -20.37
CA LEU A 217 -2.84 6.49 -20.80
C LEU A 217 -1.98 5.30 -20.36
N TYR A 218 -2.17 4.78 -19.14
CA TYR A 218 -1.22 3.85 -18.53
C TYR A 218 -1.78 2.45 -18.27
N LYS A 219 -3.10 2.25 -18.34
CA LYS A 219 -3.68 0.94 -18.06
C LYS A 219 -3.43 -0.01 -19.23
N THR A 220 -2.55 -0.98 -19.01
CA THR A 220 -2.40 -2.12 -19.89
C THR A 220 -3.48 -3.15 -19.56
N VAL A 221 -4.28 -3.53 -20.57
CA VAL A 221 -5.25 -4.62 -20.43
C VAL A 221 -4.48 -5.93 -20.39
N ARG A 222 -4.33 -6.51 -19.19
CA ARG A 222 -3.95 -7.91 -19.03
C ARG A 222 -5.25 -8.72 -18.98
N GLY A 223 -5.42 -9.61 -19.95
CA GLY A 223 -6.56 -10.53 -19.97
C GLY A 223 -6.67 -11.34 -18.68
N ASN A 224 -7.88 -11.80 -18.38
CA ASN A 224 -8.16 -12.76 -17.32
C ASN A 224 -8.36 -14.17 -17.90
N GLU A 225 -8.64 -15.15 -17.05
CA GLU A 225 -8.90 -16.54 -17.45
C GLU A 225 -10.04 -16.70 -18.47
N PHE A 226 -10.97 -15.74 -18.53
CA PHE A 226 -12.11 -15.75 -19.47
C PHE A 226 -11.76 -15.16 -20.84
N THR A 227 -10.66 -14.40 -20.96
CA THR A 227 -10.28 -13.74 -22.22
C THR A 227 -9.89 -14.76 -23.31
N PRO A 228 -9.09 -15.80 -23.03
CA PRO A 228 -8.80 -16.85 -24.02
C PRO A 228 -10.05 -17.62 -24.47
N PHE A 229 -10.97 -17.89 -23.54
CA PHE A 229 -12.23 -18.57 -23.85
C PHE A 229 -13.09 -17.73 -24.81
N GLY A 230 -13.19 -16.41 -24.57
CA GLY A 230 -13.90 -15.50 -25.48
C GLY A 230 -13.30 -15.47 -26.88
N LEU A 231 -11.97 -15.39 -26.99
CA LEU A 231 -11.26 -15.41 -28.29
C LEU A 231 -11.49 -16.73 -29.05
N GLN A 232 -11.54 -17.85 -28.33
CA GLN A 232 -11.81 -19.15 -28.96
C GLN A 232 -13.25 -19.21 -29.49
N GLN A 233 -14.24 -18.73 -28.72
CA GLN A 233 -15.62 -18.76 -29.17
C GLN A 233 -15.92 -17.76 -30.27
N GLU A 234 -15.31 -16.57 -30.26
CA GLU A 234 -15.44 -15.60 -31.34
C GLU A 234 -15.07 -16.23 -32.69
N ARG A 235 -13.98 -16.99 -32.75
CA ARG A 235 -13.58 -17.71 -33.97
C ARG A 235 -14.61 -18.75 -34.40
N ASN A 236 -15.13 -19.54 -33.47
CA ASN A 236 -16.13 -20.56 -33.78
C ASN A 236 -17.41 -19.93 -34.34
N THR A 237 -17.90 -18.86 -33.71
CA THR A 237 -19.13 -18.16 -34.13
C THR A 237 -18.99 -17.49 -35.49
N ILE A 238 -17.80 -16.99 -35.86
CA ILE A 238 -17.57 -16.42 -37.21
C ILE A 238 -17.64 -17.49 -38.31
N HIS A 239 -17.35 -18.76 -37.98
CA HIS A 239 -17.33 -19.88 -38.92
C HIS A 239 -18.66 -20.66 -39.01
N GLU A 240 -19.62 -20.41 -38.11
CA GLU A 240 -21.02 -20.90 -38.20
C GLU A 240 -21.87 -20.04 -39.15
#